data_AF-A0A7S2W0Y8-F1
#
_entry.id   AF-A0A7S2W0Y8-F1
#
_cell.length_a   1.000
_cell.length_b   1.000
_cell.length_c   1.000
_cell.angle_alpha   90.00
_cell.angle_beta   90.00
_cell.angle_gamma   90.00
#
_symmetry.space_group_name_H-M   'P 1'
#
loop_
_entity.id
_entity.type
_entity.pdbx_description
1 polymer ?
#
loop_
_entity_poly.entity_id
_entity_poly.type
_entity_poly.pdbx_seq_one_letter_code
_entity_poly.pdbx_strand_id
1 'polypeptide(L)'
;MHDCANKVPEEVLRKIGIEEDLLTRWRHALVTPFQQKVSSNRWSMRTVHCKGRCCSATIRVSLSGSCDVACRECGATFCCQCDFPGPHSPATCEMVAAWREANGLVEATDEDIASWLEIRKVAKQCPRCGHGIIKAQGTCNHMKCDTTASGCGHHFCYLCQSNWDVSSYRCTNPRCPSSRTGGGNIYSTTASPPSSGFERYNEECGRHLAALRNAQNLVKQARSPVDSEFHLC
;
A
#
# COMPACT_ATOMS: atom_id res chain seq x y z
N MET A 1 -27.71 3.04 -23.49
CA MET A 1 -27.19 3.47 -22.18
C MET A 1 -27.23 4.98 -22.16
N HIS A 2 -27.98 5.59 -21.25
CA HIS A 2 -28.09 7.05 -21.18
C HIS A 2 -26.94 7.60 -20.34
N ASP A 3 -26.02 8.32 -21.01
CA ASP A 3 -24.98 9.11 -20.36
C ASP A 3 -25.60 10.41 -19.82
N CYS A 4 -26.10 10.36 -18.59
CA CYS A 4 -26.56 11.55 -17.88
C CYS A 4 -25.36 12.23 -17.22
N ALA A 5 -25.08 13.48 -17.60
CA ALA A 5 -23.97 14.27 -17.05
C ALA A 5 -24.25 14.85 -15.65
N ASN A 6 -25.50 14.77 -15.17
CA ASN A 6 -25.87 15.34 -13.88
C ASN A 6 -25.24 14.55 -12.73
N LYS A 7 -24.52 15.26 -11.86
CA LYS A 7 -24.03 14.69 -10.61
C LYS A 7 -25.17 14.63 -9.61
N VAL A 8 -25.27 13.51 -8.90
CA VAL A 8 -26.24 13.32 -7.83
C VAL A 8 -25.86 14.22 -6.64
N PRO A 9 -26.75 15.08 -6.13
CA PRO A 9 -26.46 15.91 -4.95
C PRO A 9 -26.17 15.07 -3.69
N GLU A 10 -25.33 15.59 -2.79
CA GLU A 10 -24.92 14.87 -1.58
C GLU A 10 -26.12 14.54 -0.68
N GLU A 11 -27.11 15.43 -0.62
CA GLU A 11 -28.32 15.26 0.19
C GLU A 11 -29.09 14.00 -0.21
N VAL A 12 -29.07 13.67 -1.51
CA VAL A 12 -29.70 12.45 -2.04
C VAL A 12 -28.90 11.22 -1.61
N LEU A 13 -27.57 11.28 -1.66
CA LEU A 13 -26.68 10.19 -1.24
C LEU A 13 -26.82 9.89 0.27
N ARG A 14 -26.99 10.93 1.09
CA ARG A 14 -27.27 10.77 2.51
C ARG A 14 -28.65 10.15 2.76
N LYS A 15 -29.67 10.56 2.02
CA LYS A 15 -31.04 10.01 2.15
C LYS A 15 -31.14 8.53 1.81
N ILE A 16 -30.34 8.05 0.86
CA ILE A 16 -30.30 6.62 0.50
C ILE A 16 -29.41 5.79 1.44
N GLY A 17 -28.86 6.39 2.49
CA GLY A 17 -28.10 5.69 3.53
C GLY A 17 -26.69 5.26 3.10
N ILE A 18 -26.02 6.03 2.24
CA ILE A 18 -24.62 5.73 1.90
C ILE A 18 -23.72 5.88 3.14
N GLU A 19 -22.90 4.85 3.38
CA GLU A 19 -21.81 4.84 4.37
C GLU A 19 -20.89 6.08 4.24
N GLU A 20 -20.52 6.70 5.35
CA GLU A 20 -19.75 7.96 5.36
C GLU A 20 -18.35 7.80 4.70
N ASP A 21 -17.75 6.60 4.74
CA ASP A 21 -16.51 6.26 4.03
C ASP A 21 -16.68 6.34 2.51
N LEU A 22 -17.84 5.92 1.99
CA LEU A 22 -18.14 6.00 0.55
C LEU A 22 -18.49 7.43 0.15
N LEU A 23 -19.20 8.16 1.01
CA LEU A 23 -19.50 9.58 0.81
C LEU A 23 -18.22 10.43 0.75
N THR A 24 -17.24 10.12 1.60
CA THR A 24 -15.93 10.78 1.60
C THR A 24 -15.17 10.53 0.31
N ARG A 25 -15.13 9.28 -0.19
CA ARG A 25 -14.52 8.95 -1.49
C ARG A 25 -15.21 9.65 -2.65
N TRP A 26 -16.53 9.76 -2.60
CA TRP A 26 -17.31 10.49 -3.59
C TRP A 26 -16.93 11.98 -3.63
N ARG A 27 -16.83 12.65 -2.46
CA ARG A 27 -16.36 14.05 -2.38
C ARG A 27 -14.97 14.23 -2.98
N HIS A 28 -14.02 13.33 -2.65
CA HIS A 28 -12.67 13.36 -3.21
C HIS A 28 -12.69 13.25 -4.75
N ALA A 29 -13.50 12.34 -5.30
CA ALA A 29 -13.62 12.13 -6.75
C ALA A 29 -14.18 13.35 -7.49
N LEU A 30 -15.04 14.17 -6.87
CA LEU A 30 -15.54 15.42 -7.47
C LEU A 30 -14.47 16.50 -7.59
N VAL A 31 -13.56 16.57 -6.62
CA VAL A 31 -12.56 17.66 -6.52
C VAL A 31 -11.26 17.31 -7.26
N THR A 32 -10.97 16.03 -7.45
CA THR A 32 -9.77 15.53 -8.15
C THR A 32 -9.53 16.17 -9.53
N PRO A 33 -10.53 16.33 -10.43
CA PRO A 33 -10.34 16.95 -11.74
C PRO A 33 -10.02 18.45 -11.66
N PHE A 34 -10.47 19.14 -10.60
CA PHE A 34 -10.21 20.56 -10.38
C PHE A 34 -8.77 20.78 -9.91
N GLN A 35 -8.23 19.87 -9.08
CA GLN A 35 -6.86 19.95 -8.57
C GLN A 35 -5.80 19.83 -9.67
N GLN A 36 -6.02 18.99 -10.69
CA GLN A 36 -5.10 18.83 -11.83
C GLN A 36 -4.96 20.11 -12.67
N LYS A 37 -5.99 20.97 -12.71
CA LYS A 37 -5.97 22.26 -13.42
C LYS A 37 -5.25 23.36 -12.66
N VAL A 38 -5.26 23.32 -11.33
CA VAL A 38 -4.60 24.34 -10.48
C VAL A 38 -3.07 24.17 -10.49
N SER A 39 -2.57 22.95 -10.69
CA SER A 39 -1.12 22.66 -10.86
C SER A 39 -0.50 23.22 -12.14
N SER A 40 -1.29 23.76 -13.07
CA SER A 40 -0.80 24.36 -14.33
C SER A 40 -0.31 25.80 -14.17
N ASN A 41 -0.68 26.49 -13.08
CA ASN A 41 -0.19 27.83 -12.79
C ASN A 41 1.01 27.78 -11.84
N ARG A 42 2.09 28.42 -12.29
CA ARG A 42 3.48 28.34 -11.84
C ARG A 42 3.75 29.01 -10.49
N TRP A 43 2.88 28.86 -9.50
CA TRP A 43 3.02 29.47 -8.17
C TRP A 43 2.86 28.42 -7.07
N SER A 44 3.97 27.80 -6.69
CA SER A 44 4.36 27.16 -5.40
C SER A 44 3.35 26.48 -4.44
N MET A 45 2.06 26.41 -4.76
CA MET A 45 0.98 26.07 -3.84
C MET A 45 0.10 24.98 -4.45
N ARG A 46 0.22 23.76 -3.90
CA ARG A 46 -0.56 22.59 -4.29
C ARG A 46 -1.68 22.37 -3.27
N THR A 47 -2.83 21.88 -3.71
CA THR A 47 -3.87 21.37 -2.79
C THR A 47 -3.78 19.86 -2.72
N VAL A 48 -3.80 19.29 -1.52
CA VAL A 48 -3.82 17.85 -1.28
C VAL A 48 -4.99 17.46 -0.39
N HIS A 49 -5.56 16.28 -0.60
CA HIS A 49 -6.59 15.74 0.29
C HIS A 49 -5.97 15.17 1.56
N CYS A 50 -6.71 15.28 2.66
CA CYS A 50 -6.38 14.57 3.88
C CYS A 50 -6.43 13.05 3.64
N LYS A 51 -5.38 12.35 4.07
CA LYS A 51 -5.30 10.87 4.03
C LYS A 51 -5.83 10.22 5.32
N GLY A 52 -6.27 11.03 6.28
CA GLY A 52 -6.90 10.56 7.51
C GLY A 52 -8.23 9.87 7.22
N ARG A 53 -8.55 8.86 8.02
CA ARG A 53 -9.79 8.09 7.89
C ARG A 53 -11.01 9.00 8.09
N CYS A 54 -12.02 8.83 7.22
CA CYS A 54 -13.26 9.63 7.19
C CYS A 54 -13.06 11.15 7.08
N CYS A 55 -11.89 11.64 6.64
CA CYS A 55 -11.63 13.07 6.52
C CYS A 55 -11.76 13.56 5.07
N SER A 56 -12.53 14.62 4.85
CA SER A 56 -12.73 15.24 3.54
C SER A 56 -11.96 16.56 3.34
N ALA A 57 -11.14 16.93 4.33
CA ALA A 57 -10.40 18.19 4.32
C ALA A 57 -9.45 18.29 3.12
N THR A 58 -9.35 19.49 2.55
CA THR A 58 -8.37 19.82 1.51
C THR A 58 -7.35 20.79 2.09
N ILE A 59 -6.07 20.43 2.04
CA ILE A 59 -4.96 21.17 2.62
C ILE A 59 -4.22 21.89 1.51
N ARG A 60 -3.99 23.20 1.66
CA ARG A 60 -3.07 23.95 0.81
C ARG A 60 -1.66 23.78 1.35
N VAL A 61 -0.77 23.27 0.52
CA VAL A 61 0.64 23.04 0.84
C VAL A 61 1.52 23.95 -0.01
N SER A 62 2.46 24.63 0.63
CA SER A 62 3.57 25.30 -0.05
C SER A 62 4.67 24.28 -0.27
N LEU A 63 5.19 24.15 -1.49
CA LEU A 63 6.22 23.15 -1.83
C LEU A 63 7.63 23.49 -1.29
N SER A 64 7.72 24.43 -0.35
CA SER A 64 8.97 24.87 0.27
C SER A 64 9.17 24.16 1.63
N GLY A 65 9.71 22.94 1.65
CA GLY A 65 10.07 22.26 2.90
C GLY A 65 9.86 20.74 2.90
N SER A 66 9.63 20.19 4.10
CA SER A 66 9.30 18.78 4.31
C SER A 66 8.01 18.39 3.59
N CYS A 67 7.96 17.17 3.04
CA CYS A 67 6.76 16.64 2.42
C CYS A 67 5.67 16.21 3.43
N ASP A 68 5.99 16.17 4.73
CA ASP A 68 5.04 15.81 5.78
C ASP A 68 4.13 16.99 6.16
N VAL A 69 2.83 16.73 6.28
CA VAL A 69 1.80 17.72 6.62
C VAL A 69 0.86 17.17 7.67
N ALA A 70 0.34 18.04 8.53
CA ALA A 70 -0.68 17.70 9.52
C ALA A 70 -2.05 18.28 9.11
N CYS A 71 -3.09 17.46 9.14
CA CYS A 71 -4.45 17.91 8.97
C CYS A 71 -4.95 18.59 10.26
N ARG A 72 -5.46 19.83 10.16
CA ARG A 72 -6.02 20.55 11.31
C ARG A 72 -7.39 20.04 11.75
N GLU A 73 -8.15 19.43 10.85
CA GLU A 73 -9.49 18.92 11.10
C GLU A 73 -9.46 17.60 11.88
N CYS A 74 -8.67 16.62 11.41
CA CYS A 74 -8.63 15.28 12.00
C CYS A 74 -7.31 14.92 12.69
N GLY A 75 -6.33 15.83 12.72
CA GLY A 75 -5.02 15.61 13.34
C GLY A 75 -4.08 14.66 12.60
N ALA A 76 -4.51 14.04 11.49
CA ALA A 76 -3.70 13.06 10.77
C ALA A 76 -2.45 13.70 10.14
N THR A 77 -1.29 13.07 10.33
CA THR A 77 -0.02 13.44 9.71
C THR A 77 0.31 12.49 8.57
N PHE A 78 0.72 13.03 7.42
CA PHE A 78 1.01 12.23 6.23
C PHE A 78 1.86 13.00 5.21
N CYS A 79 2.47 12.27 4.27
CA CYS A 79 3.21 12.87 3.17
C CYS A 79 2.26 13.43 2.07
N CYS A 80 2.44 14.70 1.70
CA CYS A 80 1.69 15.36 0.62
C CYS A 80 2.19 15.02 -0.80
N GLN A 81 3.27 14.25 -0.92
CA GLN A 81 3.90 13.90 -2.20
C GLN A 81 3.72 12.44 -2.60
N CYS A 82 3.58 11.51 -1.64
CA CYS A 82 3.42 10.08 -1.91
C CYS A 82 2.38 9.42 -0.99
N ASP A 83 1.90 8.25 -1.36
CA ASP A 83 0.86 7.49 -0.63
C ASP A 83 1.42 6.58 0.46
N PHE A 84 2.43 7.06 1.18
CA PHE A 84 2.86 6.39 2.41
C PHE A 84 1.83 6.62 3.54
N PRO A 85 1.45 5.57 4.31
CA PRO A 85 0.45 5.64 5.38
C PRO A 85 0.76 6.68 6.44
N GLY A 86 2.05 6.97 6.67
CA GLY A 86 2.50 7.90 7.68
C GLY A 86 3.39 9.01 7.11
N PRO A 87 3.77 9.98 7.96
CA PRO A 87 4.89 10.86 7.68
C PRO A 87 6.17 10.03 7.61
N HIS A 88 7.10 10.42 6.75
CA HIS A 88 8.33 9.63 6.56
C HIS A 88 9.61 10.46 6.56
N SER A 89 9.56 11.74 6.96
CA SER A 89 10.77 12.50 7.24
C SER A 89 11.60 11.81 8.34
N PRO A 90 12.93 11.65 8.19
CA PRO A 90 13.79 12.29 7.17
C PRO A 90 13.96 11.49 5.87
N ALA A 91 13.37 10.31 5.72
CA ALA A 91 13.46 9.52 4.49
C ALA A 91 12.75 10.23 3.33
N THR A 92 13.31 10.13 2.12
CA THR A 92 12.68 10.68 0.91
C THR A 92 11.58 9.76 0.40
N CYS A 93 10.68 10.27 -0.44
CA CYS A 93 9.64 9.45 -1.08
C CYS A 93 10.25 8.28 -1.89
N GLU A 94 11.42 8.50 -2.51
CA GLU A 94 12.15 7.46 -3.26
C GLU A 94 12.68 6.36 -2.36
N MET A 95 13.27 6.71 -1.20
CA MET A 95 13.75 5.72 -0.23
C MET A 95 12.61 4.86 0.29
N VAL A 96 11.45 5.47 0.55
CA VAL A 96 10.26 4.76 1.01
C VAL A 96 9.66 3.89 -0.09
N ALA A 97 9.69 4.32 -1.34
CA ALA A 97 9.30 3.50 -2.48
C ALA A 97 10.19 2.26 -2.62
N ALA A 98 11.51 2.43 -2.53
CA ALA A 98 12.47 1.33 -2.53
C ALA A 98 12.29 0.41 -1.31
N TRP A 99 12.01 0.97 -0.14
CA TRP A 99 11.70 0.20 1.08
C TRP A 99 10.46 -0.68 0.89
N ARG A 100 9.41 -0.15 0.26
CA ARG A 100 8.20 -0.92 -0.08
C ARG A 100 8.47 -2.00 -1.11
N GLU A 101 9.22 -1.69 -2.16
CA GLU A 101 9.59 -2.66 -3.19
C GLU A 101 10.42 -3.81 -2.60
N ALA A 102 11.29 -3.50 -1.63
CA ALA A 102 12.04 -4.48 -0.87
C ALA A 102 11.21 -5.26 0.17
N ASN A 103 9.90 -4.96 0.32
CA ASN A 103 9.02 -5.52 1.35
C ASN A 103 9.47 -5.19 2.78
N GLY A 104 9.90 -3.96 2.99
CA GLY A 104 10.22 -3.43 4.31
C GLY A 104 8.96 -3.22 5.15
N LEU A 105 9.11 -3.33 6.47
CA LEU A 105 8.01 -3.17 7.42
C LEU A 105 7.47 -1.74 7.38
N VAL A 106 6.14 -1.60 7.42
CA VAL A 106 5.43 -0.32 7.48
C VAL A 106 4.55 -0.33 8.74
N GLU A 107 4.28 0.83 9.33
CA GLU A 107 3.26 0.93 10.37
C GLU A 107 1.91 0.48 9.82
N ALA A 108 1.42 -0.63 10.35
CA ALA A 108 0.14 -1.25 10.03
C ALA A 108 -0.43 -1.83 11.34
N THR A 109 -1.74 -2.08 11.40
CA THR A 109 -2.35 -2.71 12.58
C THR A 109 -1.77 -4.10 12.80
N ASP A 110 -1.88 -4.67 14.00
CA ASP A 110 -1.37 -6.04 14.24
C ASP A 110 -2.04 -7.06 13.32
N GLU A 111 -3.33 -6.87 13.06
CA GLU A 111 -4.08 -7.71 12.13
C GLU A 111 -3.58 -7.54 10.70
N ASP A 112 -3.28 -6.31 10.26
CA ASP A 112 -2.72 -6.05 8.94
C ASP A 112 -1.29 -6.59 8.80
N ILE A 113 -0.46 -6.46 9.85
CA ILE A 113 0.90 -7.01 9.88
C ILE A 113 0.84 -8.53 9.84
N ALA A 114 -0.02 -9.16 10.64
CA ALA A 114 -0.21 -10.61 10.63
C ALA A 114 -0.73 -11.10 9.27
N SER A 115 -1.75 -10.44 8.72
CA SER A 115 -2.30 -10.75 7.39
C SER A 115 -1.24 -10.58 6.30
N TRP A 116 -0.48 -9.49 6.34
CA TRP A 116 0.59 -9.23 5.38
C TRP A 116 1.73 -10.24 5.51
N LEU A 117 2.11 -10.64 6.73
CA LEU A 117 3.11 -11.68 6.96
C LEU A 117 2.65 -13.05 6.47
N GLU A 118 1.37 -13.39 6.63
CA GLU A 118 0.81 -14.64 6.09
C GLU A 118 0.75 -14.60 4.55
N ILE A 119 0.28 -13.50 3.96
CA ILE A 119 0.30 -13.30 2.51
C ILE A 119 1.75 -13.37 1.98
N ARG A 120 2.72 -12.79 2.69
CA ARG A 120 4.15 -12.83 2.34
C ARG A 120 4.72 -14.25 2.31
N LYS A 121 4.22 -15.17 3.13
CA LYS A 121 4.66 -16.58 3.10
C LYS A 121 4.19 -17.31 1.84
N VAL A 122 3.07 -16.89 1.25
CA VAL A 122 2.39 -17.63 0.18
C VAL A 122 2.34 -16.91 -1.16
N ALA A 123 2.56 -15.60 -1.20
CA ALA A 123 2.51 -14.77 -2.40
C ALA A 123 3.92 -14.53 -2.97
N LYS A 124 4.04 -14.59 -4.28
CA LYS A 124 5.24 -14.15 -5.01
C LYS A 124 4.89 -13.04 -6.00
N GLN A 125 5.81 -12.12 -6.25
CA GLN A 125 5.60 -11.04 -7.20
C GLN A 125 5.93 -11.48 -8.63
N CYS A 126 5.20 -10.94 -9.60
CA CYS A 126 5.52 -11.08 -11.01
C CYS A 126 6.85 -10.37 -11.34
N PRO A 127 7.82 -11.03 -12.00
CA PRO A 127 9.13 -10.44 -12.29
C PRO A 127 9.08 -9.30 -13.31
N ARG A 128 7.96 -9.13 -14.03
CA ARG A 128 7.80 -8.06 -15.03
C ARG A 128 7.10 -6.81 -14.48
N CYS A 129 6.10 -6.97 -13.62
CA CYS A 129 5.23 -5.85 -13.22
C CYS A 129 5.03 -5.74 -11.71
N GLY A 130 5.65 -6.60 -10.89
CA GLY A 130 5.54 -6.57 -9.44
C GLY A 130 4.19 -7.05 -8.87
N HIS A 131 3.21 -7.36 -9.73
CA HIS A 131 1.88 -7.82 -9.28
C HIS A 131 1.99 -9.09 -8.41
N GLY A 132 1.37 -9.06 -7.23
CA GLY A 132 1.39 -10.18 -6.27
C GLY A 132 0.52 -11.34 -6.73
N ILE A 133 1.07 -12.55 -6.75
CA ILE A 133 0.43 -13.77 -7.23
C ILE A 133 0.55 -14.84 -6.16
N ILE A 134 -0.58 -15.40 -5.74
CA ILE A 134 -0.65 -16.54 -4.84
C ILE A 134 -0.88 -17.80 -5.68
N LYS A 135 -0.01 -18.79 -5.52
CA LYS A 135 -0.17 -20.08 -6.19
C LYS A 135 -1.07 -20.99 -5.35
N ALA A 136 -2.14 -21.52 -5.94
CA ALA A 136 -2.92 -22.58 -5.32
C ALA A 136 -2.05 -23.83 -5.10
N GLN A 137 -2.13 -24.43 -3.92
CA GLN A 137 -1.33 -25.63 -3.59
C GLN A 137 -1.60 -26.77 -4.58
N GLY A 138 -0.56 -27.54 -4.93
CA GLY A 138 -0.67 -28.67 -5.87
C GLY A 138 -0.78 -28.31 -7.36
N THR A 139 -0.77 -27.01 -7.72
CA THR A 139 -0.83 -26.58 -9.13
C THR A 139 0.55 -26.49 -9.80
N CYS A 140 0.57 -26.30 -11.13
CA CYS A 140 1.79 -26.19 -11.93
C CYS A 140 2.66 -24.97 -11.50
N ASN A 141 3.97 -25.02 -11.76
CA ASN A 141 4.88 -23.88 -11.54
C ASN A 141 4.86 -22.84 -12.67
N HIS A 142 4.15 -23.11 -13.76
CA HIS A 142 3.90 -22.14 -14.83
C HIS A 142 2.86 -21.12 -14.36
N MET A 143 3.28 -19.88 -14.16
CA MET A 143 2.39 -18.77 -13.81
C MET A 143 2.17 -17.88 -15.03
N LYS A 144 0.94 -17.37 -15.17
CA LYS A 144 0.59 -16.27 -16.07
C LYS A 144 0.08 -15.11 -15.22
N CYS A 145 0.69 -13.95 -15.36
CA CYS A 145 0.23 -12.75 -14.68
C CYS A 145 -1.13 -12.31 -15.25
N ASP A 146 -2.18 -12.36 -14.43
CA ASP A 146 -3.57 -12.21 -14.89
C ASP A 146 -3.90 -10.77 -15.28
N THR A 147 -4.20 -10.53 -16.55
CA THR A 147 -4.56 -9.21 -17.08
C THR A 147 -5.90 -8.69 -16.58
N THR A 148 -6.79 -9.57 -16.09
CA THR A 148 -8.08 -9.16 -15.51
C THR A 148 -7.93 -8.60 -14.10
N ALA A 149 -6.85 -8.96 -13.41
CA ALA A 149 -6.51 -8.51 -12.06
C ALA A 149 -5.41 -7.42 -12.06
N SER A 150 -5.31 -6.59 -13.10
CA SER A 150 -4.26 -5.58 -13.28
C SER A 150 -2.84 -6.14 -13.53
N GLY A 151 -2.71 -7.41 -13.88
CA GLY A 151 -1.46 -8.03 -14.29
C GLY A 151 -1.07 -7.74 -15.75
N CYS A 152 0.15 -8.11 -16.13
CA CYS A 152 0.75 -7.77 -17.43
C CYS A 152 0.70 -8.89 -18.48
N GLY A 153 0.08 -10.04 -18.19
CA GLY A 153 0.02 -11.18 -19.11
C GLY A 153 1.32 -11.98 -19.22
N HIS A 154 2.37 -11.67 -18.45
CA HIS A 154 3.67 -12.33 -18.54
C HIS A 154 3.66 -13.77 -18.01
N HIS A 155 4.33 -14.69 -18.72
CA HIS A 155 4.48 -16.10 -18.36
C HIS A 155 5.85 -16.34 -17.70
N PHE A 156 5.86 -16.91 -16.50
CA PHE A 156 7.08 -17.12 -15.72
C PHE A 156 7.00 -18.35 -14.80
N CYS A 157 8.15 -18.79 -14.30
CA CYS A 157 8.24 -19.91 -13.36
C CYS A 157 8.10 -19.43 -11.91
N TYR A 158 7.16 -20.01 -11.16
CA TYR A 158 6.93 -19.66 -9.75
C TYR A 158 8.16 -19.91 -8.85
N LEU A 159 9.01 -20.90 -9.18
CA LEU A 159 10.16 -21.25 -8.34
C LEU A 159 11.30 -20.25 -8.49
N CYS A 160 11.77 -20.08 -9.73
CA CYS A 160 13.00 -19.35 -10.05
C CYS A 160 12.76 -17.97 -10.68
N GLN A 161 11.51 -17.56 -10.85
CA GLN A 161 11.10 -16.27 -11.42
C GLN A 161 11.61 -16.00 -12.84
N SER A 162 12.15 -17.02 -13.52
CA SER A 162 12.61 -16.91 -14.90
C SER A 162 11.45 -17.02 -15.89
N ASN A 163 11.66 -16.55 -17.12
CA ASN A 163 10.68 -16.65 -18.20
C ASN A 163 10.21 -18.10 -18.40
N TRP A 164 8.95 -18.25 -18.79
CA TRP A 164 8.41 -19.54 -19.20
C TRP A 164 8.28 -19.58 -20.72
N ASP A 165 8.84 -20.60 -21.35
CA ASP A 165 8.64 -20.85 -22.76
C ASP A 165 7.28 -21.53 -22.96
N VAL A 166 6.35 -20.79 -23.56
CA VAL A 166 4.99 -21.25 -23.81
C VAL A 166 4.95 -22.30 -24.92
N SER A 167 5.90 -22.27 -25.85
CA SER A 167 5.94 -23.20 -26.98
C SER A 167 6.36 -24.61 -26.56
N SER A 168 7.38 -24.71 -25.69
CA SER A 168 7.89 -25.98 -25.16
C SER A 168 7.34 -26.33 -23.77
N TYR A 169 6.44 -25.50 -23.23
CA TYR A 169 5.85 -25.59 -21.90
C TYR A 169 6.90 -25.90 -20.80
N ARG A 170 7.98 -25.12 -20.80
CA ARG A 170 9.17 -25.35 -19.96
C ARG A 170 9.71 -24.05 -19.39
N CYS A 171 10.27 -24.12 -18.17
CA CYS A 171 11.04 -23.03 -17.60
C CYS A 171 12.35 -22.81 -18.39
N THR A 172 12.65 -21.57 -18.78
CA THR A 172 13.86 -21.25 -19.55
C THR A 172 15.16 -21.37 -18.75
N ASN A 173 15.08 -21.45 -17.41
CA ASN A 173 16.25 -21.56 -16.56
C ASN A 173 16.73 -23.03 -16.45
N PRO A 174 17.87 -23.41 -17.06
CA PRO A 174 18.34 -24.80 -17.14
C PRO A 174 18.73 -25.41 -15.79
N ARG A 175 18.88 -24.58 -14.74
CA ARG A 175 19.15 -25.01 -13.36
C ARG A 175 17.88 -25.15 -12.51
N CYS A 176 16.74 -24.71 -13.00
CA CYS A 176 15.46 -24.84 -12.29
C CYS A 176 14.94 -26.29 -12.35
N PRO A 177 14.43 -26.87 -11.26
CA PRO A 177 13.79 -28.19 -11.30
C PRO A 177 12.67 -28.28 -12.36
N SER A 178 11.97 -27.17 -12.61
CA SER A 178 10.90 -27.08 -13.63
C SER A 178 11.40 -27.05 -15.07
N SER A 179 12.71 -26.94 -15.32
CA SER A 179 13.26 -26.93 -16.68
C SER A 179 13.61 -28.31 -17.20
N ARG A 180 13.78 -29.34 -16.36
CA ARG A 180 14.18 -30.68 -16.84
C ARG A 180 13.01 -31.62 -17.07
N THR A 181 11.89 -31.36 -16.42
CA THR A 181 10.80 -32.32 -16.29
C THR A 181 9.52 -31.96 -17.04
N GLY A 182 9.56 -30.99 -17.96
CA GLY A 182 8.36 -30.62 -18.75
C GLY A 182 7.15 -30.28 -17.87
N GLY A 183 7.40 -29.65 -16.70
CA GLY A 183 6.37 -29.39 -15.69
C GLY A 183 6.30 -30.38 -14.51
N GLY A 184 7.17 -31.39 -14.42
CA GLY A 184 7.11 -32.44 -13.39
C GLY A 184 8.13 -32.37 -12.23
N ASN A 185 7.84 -31.62 -11.18
CA ASN A 185 7.92 -32.04 -9.76
C ASN A 185 7.38 -30.83 -8.97
N ILE A 186 6.13 -30.99 -8.55
CA ILE A 186 5.13 -29.94 -8.32
C ILE A 186 5.27 -29.21 -6.97
N TYR A 187 6.16 -29.67 -6.05
CA TYR A 187 6.11 -29.29 -4.63
C TYR A 187 7.37 -28.67 -4.01
N SER A 188 8.41 -28.31 -4.79
CA SER A 188 9.59 -27.64 -4.21
C SER A 188 9.27 -26.17 -3.90
N THR A 189 9.26 -25.77 -2.63
CA THR A 189 8.88 -24.42 -2.16
C THR A 189 10.05 -23.51 -1.80
N THR A 190 11.29 -23.90 -2.05
CA THR A 190 12.44 -23.13 -1.56
C THR A 190 12.66 -21.85 -2.38
N ALA A 191 12.20 -20.73 -1.82
CA ALA A 191 12.50 -19.38 -2.28
C ALA A 191 13.96 -19.01 -1.96
N SER A 192 14.57 -18.17 -2.78
CA SER A 192 15.90 -17.62 -2.53
C SER A 192 15.87 -16.68 -1.31
N PRO A 193 16.86 -16.76 -0.40
CA PRO A 193 16.90 -15.90 0.79
C PRO A 193 17.21 -14.45 0.41
N PRO A 194 16.64 -13.46 1.12
CA PRO A 194 17.01 -12.05 0.98
C PRO A 194 18.44 -11.79 1.48
N SER A 195 19.04 -10.67 1.09
CA SER A 195 20.42 -10.30 1.48
C SER A 195 20.48 -9.89 2.96
N SER A 196 21.54 -10.31 3.66
CA SER A 196 21.72 -10.14 5.12
C SER A 196 21.65 -8.70 5.63
N GLY A 197 21.93 -7.71 4.78
CA GLY A 197 21.82 -6.29 5.14
C GLY A 197 20.38 -5.81 5.30
N PHE A 198 19.47 -6.29 4.45
CA PHE A 198 18.07 -5.87 4.47
C PHE A 198 17.34 -6.40 5.72
N GLU A 199 17.60 -7.65 6.11
CA GLU A 199 17.01 -8.24 7.32
C GLU A 199 17.36 -7.45 8.57
N ARG A 200 18.62 -7.00 8.71
CA ARG A 200 19.05 -6.18 9.85
C ARG A 200 18.30 -4.86 9.95
N TYR A 201 18.13 -4.14 8.83
CA TYR A 201 17.37 -2.89 8.82
C TYR A 201 15.88 -3.11 9.10
N ASN A 202 15.33 -4.24 8.65
CA ASN A 202 13.93 -4.57 8.89
C ASN A 202 13.67 -4.93 10.36
N GLU A 203 14.60 -5.63 11.02
CA GLU A 203 14.56 -5.90 12.47
C GLU A 203 14.67 -4.60 13.30
N GLU A 204 15.57 -3.69 12.89
CA GLU A 204 15.70 -2.39 13.53
C GLU A 204 14.43 -1.53 13.38
N CYS A 205 13.87 -1.46 12.17
CA CYS A 205 12.59 -0.81 11.92
C CYS A 205 11.49 -1.40 12.81
N GLY A 206 11.38 -2.73 12.89
CA GLY A 206 10.42 -3.41 13.76
C GLY A 206 10.54 -3.03 15.24
N ARG A 207 11.77 -2.92 15.76
CA ARG A 207 12.00 -2.45 17.14
C ARG A 207 11.53 -1.02 17.35
N HIS A 208 11.75 -0.13 16.38
CA HIS A 208 11.30 1.26 16.47
C HIS A 208 9.77 1.39 16.40
N LEU A 209 9.10 0.64 15.51
CA LEU A 209 7.64 0.66 15.45
C LEU A 209 7.00 0.12 16.74
N ALA A 210 7.56 -0.93 17.32
CA ALA A 210 7.12 -1.46 18.61
C ALA A 210 7.29 -0.43 19.74
N ALA A 211 8.43 0.27 19.77
CA ALA A 211 8.69 1.34 20.74
C ALA A 211 7.72 2.53 20.58
N LEU A 212 7.44 2.95 19.35
CA LEU A 212 6.47 4.01 19.05
C LEU A 212 5.08 3.65 19.57
N ARG A 213 4.63 2.42 19.35
CA ARG A 213 3.34 1.96 19.85
C ARG A 213 3.27 1.93 21.37
N ASN A 214 4.33 1.50 22.03
CA ASN A 214 4.41 1.55 23.50
C ASN A 214 4.32 2.99 24.02
N ALA A 215 5.02 3.94 23.38
CA ALA A 215 4.94 5.34 23.73
C ALA A 215 3.51 5.91 23.53
N GLN A 216 2.84 5.57 22.43
CA GLN A 216 1.43 5.96 22.21
C GLN A 216 0.50 5.42 23.30
N ASN A 217 0.72 4.19 23.76
CA ASN A 217 -0.06 3.60 24.85
C ASN A 217 0.17 4.31 26.19
N LEU A 218 1.41 4.69 26.50
CA LEU A 218 1.72 5.50 27.69
C LEU A 218 1.03 6.86 27.65
N VAL A 219 1.01 7.52 26.49
CA VAL A 219 0.28 8.80 26.31
C VAL A 219 -1.22 8.62 26.55
N LYS A 220 -1.82 7.53 26.05
CA LYS A 220 -3.24 7.23 26.30
C LYS A 220 -3.52 7.01 27.79
N GLN A 221 -2.66 6.25 28.47
CA GLN A 221 -2.76 6.01 29.91
C GLN A 221 -2.56 7.29 30.74
N ALA A 222 -1.73 8.22 30.27
CA ALA A 222 -1.52 9.50 30.93
C ALA A 222 -2.68 10.49 30.71
N ARG A 223 -3.49 10.32 29.66
CA ARG A 223 -4.67 11.15 29.37
C ARG A 223 -5.91 10.72 30.14
N SER A 224 -6.08 9.43 30.42
CA SER A 224 -7.27 8.92 31.14
C SER A 224 -7.54 9.54 32.53
N PRO A 225 -6.53 9.94 33.34
CA PRO A 225 -6.77 10.61 34.61
C PRO A 225 -7.21 12.08 34.42
N VAL A 226 -6.67 12.76 33.40
CA VAL A 226 -6.97 14.18 33.13
C VAL A 226 -8.42 14.36 32.68
N ASP A 227 -8.95 13.45 31.84
CA ASP A 227 -10.35 13.50 31.42
C ASP A 227 -11.34 13.19 32.56
N SER A 228 -10.89 12.50 33.62
CA SER A 228 -11.72 12.19 34.79
C SER A 228 -11.83 13.35 35.79
N GLU A 229 -10.89 14.31 35.78
CA GLU A 229 -10.94 15.51 36.62
C GLU A 229 -11.82 16.63 36.04
N PHE A 230 -12.09 16.64 34.73
CA PHE A 230 -12.96 17.64 34.08
C PHE A 230 -14.46 17.27 34.03
N HIS A 231 -14.85 16.12 34.58
CA HIS A 231 -16.27 15.72 34.73
C HIS A 231 -16.84 16.00 36.13
N LEU A 232 -16.13 16.75 36.97
CA LEU A 232 -16.59 17.23 38.27
C LEU A 232 -16.57 18.78 38.31
N CYS A 233 -17.35 19.42 37.44
CA CYS A 233 -17.79 20.81 37.57
C CYS A 233 -19.13 20.99 36.85
#